data_AF-A0AB35RMS9-F1
#
_entry.id   AF-A0AB35RMS9-F1
#
_cell.length_a   1.000
_cell.length_b   1.000
_cell.length_c   1.000
_cell.angle_alpha   90.00
_cell.angle_beta   90.00
_cell.angle_gamma   90.00
#
_symmetry.space_group_name_H-M   'P 1'
#
loop_
_entity.id
_entity.type
_entity.pdbx_description
1 polymer ?
#
loop_
_entity_poly.entity_id
_entity_poly.type
_entity_poly.pdbx_seq_one_letter_code
_entity_poly.pdbx_strand_id
1 'polypeptide(L)'
;MSCGYQGYEFGAHYPDSLCCGSYLWDADSGDEMGLDNGGDIPCPVCNRKEWLAFYRDEIIECGMEQAERKRGPRTVKYGGFPAPIRGDAKAMRTVRRWLRRGWYQGRKYDAKALRESKGANHE
;
A
#
# COMPACT_ATOMS: atom_id res chain seq x y z
N MET A 1 -18.28 7.20 15.07
CA MET A 1 -17.84 6.15 16.04
C MET A 1 -16.42 5.72 15.68
N SER A 2 -15.54 5.59 16.67
CA SER A 2 -14.19 5.01 16.50
C SER A 2 -14.25 3.50 16.67
N CYS A 3 -13.40 2.76 15.95
CA CYS A 3 -13.25 1.31 16.13
C CYS A 3 -12.08 0.91 17.05
N GLY A 4 -11.38 1.89 17.65
CA GLY A 4 -10.25 1.65 18.55
C GLY A 4 -8.95 1.23 17.88
N TYR A 5 -8.84 1.34 16.55
CA TYR A 5 -7.58 1.11 15.84
C TYR A 5 -6.53 2.16 16.24
N GLN A 6 -5.30 1.69 16.50
CA GLN A 6 -4.09 2.50 16.63
C GLN A 6 -2.99 1.95 15.72
N GLY A 7 -2.29 2.84 15.01
CA GLY A 7 -1.28 2.49 14.00
C GLY A 7 -0.19 3.56 13.83
N TYR A 8 0.61 3.47 12.76
CA TYR A 8 1.84 4.24 12.51
C TYR A 8 1.82 4.95 11.14
N GLU A 9 0.63 5.17 10.59
CA GLU A 9 0.41 5.72 9.25
C GLU A 9 0.91 7.16 9.08
N PHE A 10 1.19 7.91 10.15
CA PHE A 10 1.68 9.30 10.10
C PHE A 10 3.18 9.46 10.39
N GLY A 11 3.91 8.33 10.49
CA GLY A 11 5.38 8.33 10.45
C GLY A 11 6.07 8.53 11.80
N ALA A 12 5.35 8.65 12.91
CA ALA A 12 5.96 8.64 14.23
C ALA A 12 6.58 7.26 14.56
N HIS A 13 7.48 7.27 15.54
CA HIS A 13 8.08 6.04 16.10
C HIS A 13 7.18 5.32 17.11
N TYR A 14 5.99 5.87 17.40
CA TYR A 14 4.96 5.32 18.28
C TYR A 14 3.61 5.31 17.55
N PRO A 15 2.58 4.58 18.05
CA PRO A 15 1.28 4.56 17.40
C PRO A 15 0.58 5.93 17.48
N ASP A 16 0.69 6.71 16.42
CA ASP A 16 0.16 8.07 16.24
C ASP A 16 -1.12 8.11 15.41
N SER A 17 -1.57 6.98 14.88
CA SER A 17 -2.72 6.96 13.98
C SER A 17 -3.95 6.47 14.72
N LEU A 18 -5.01 7.27 14.81
CA LEU A 18 -6.26 6.91 15.48
C LEU A 18 -7.43 6.86 14.50
N CYS A 19 -8.38 5.94 14.74
CA CYS A 19 -9.59 5.88 13.93
C CYS A 19 -10.65 6.90 14.40
N CYS A 20 -11.12 7.76 13.50
CA CYS A 20 -12.31 8.59 13.69
C CYS A 20 -13.15 8.59 12.40
N GLY A 21 -14.45 8.30 12.50
CA GLY A 21 -15.36 8.40 11.35
C GLY A 21 -15.03 7.46 10.18
N SER A 22 -14.44 6.28 10.45
CA SER A 22 -13.97 5.30 9.43
C SER A 22 -12.68 5.66 8.69
N TYR A 23 -12.00 6.73 9.10
CA TYR A 23 -10.72 7.18 8.57
C TYR A 23 -9.70 7.36 9.71
N LEU A 24 -8.42 7.43 9.34
CA LEU A 24 -7.31 7.62 10.27
C LEU A 24 -6.98 9.10 10.39
N TRP A 25 -6.66 9.50 11.61
CA TRP A 25 -6.24 10.84 11.98
C TRP A 25 -4.95 10.76 12.77
N ASP A 26 -4.11 11.76 12.61
CA ASP A 26 -2.87 11.90 13.35
C ASP A 26 -3.20 12.38 14.78
N ALA A 27 -2.83 11.57 15.77
CA ALA A 27 -3.11 11.76 17.18
C ALA A 27 -2.38 12.97 17.77
N ASP A 28 -1.28 13.36 17.15
CA ASP A 28 -0.47 14.51 17.57
C ASP A 28 -0.82 15.78 16.79
N SER A 29 -1.81 15.69 15.90
CA SER A 29 -2.29 16.82 15.13
C SER A 29 -3.35 17.63 15.86
N GLY A 30 -3.50 18.88 15.46
CA GLY A 30 -4.54 19.77 15.96
C GLY A 30 -4.25 20.46 17.29
N ASP A 31 -5.26 21.18 17.77
CA ASP A 31 -5.24 21.96 19.00
C ASP A 31 -6.56 21.79 19.79
N GLU A 32 -6.93 22.77 20.63
CA GLU A 32 -8.18 22.77 21.41
C GLU A 32 -9.45 22.59 20.56
N MET A 33 -9.39 22.89 19.26
CA MET A 33 -10.51 22.77 18.32
C MET A 33 -10.65 21.38 17.68
N GLY A 34 -9.70 20.47 17.91
CA GLY A 34 -9.69 19.11 17.38
C GLY A 34 -8.54 18.82 16.42
N LEU A 35 -8.53 17.61 15.85
CA LEU A 35 -7.48 17.11 14.95
C LEU A 35 -7.55 17.79 13.57
N ASP A 36 -6.41 18.20 13.03
CA ASP A 36 -6.30 18.94 11.76
C ASP A 36 -5.53 18.18 10.66
N ASN A 37 -4.91 17.03 10.97
CA ASN A 37 -4.21 16.18 10.01
C ASN A 37 -4.82 14.76 9.95
N GLY A 38 -5.14 14.33 8.73
CA GLY A 38 -5.75 13.02 8.45
C GLY A 38 -7.14 13.15 7.82
N GLY A 39 -7.94 12.10 7.97
CA GLY A 39 -9.28 12.01 7.36
C GLY A 39 -9.32 11.40 5.95
N ASP A 40 -8.17 11.20 5.32
CA ASP A 40 -8.08 10.64 3.96
C ASP A 40 -7.74 9.15 3.93
N ILE A 41 -6.92 8.68 4.87
CA ILE A 41 -6.51 7.28 4.95
C ILE A 41 -7.66 6.47 5.56
N PRO A 42 -8.29 5.52 4.85
CA PRO A 42 -9.39 4.75 5.43
C PRO A 42 -8.92 3.90 6.61
N CYS A 43 -9.79 3.51 7.54
CA CYS A 43 -9.37 2.63 8.62
C CYS A 43 -9.21 1.16 8.16
N PRO A 44 -8.08 0.47 8.44
CA PRO A 44 -7.86 -0.93 8.03
C PRO A 44 -8.78 -1.94 8.76
N VAL A 45 -9.37 -1.52 9.88
CA VAL A 45 -10.29 -2.34 10.68
C VAL A 45 -11.72 -2.18 10.19
N CYS A 46 -12.32 -1.00 10.36
CA CYS A 46 -13.73 -0.77 10.07
C CYS A 46 -14.03 -0.30 8.63
N ASN A 47 -13.02 0.11 7.86
CA ASN A 47 -13.16 0.55 6.46
C ASN A 47 -12.18 -0.16 5.51
N ARG A 48 -11.98 -1.46 5.74
CA ARG A 48 -10.94 -2.27 5.07
C ARG A 48 -11.03 -2.29 3.55
N LYS A 49 -12.26 -2.28 3.01
CA LYS A 49 -12.47 -2.32 1.57
C LYS A 49 -11.89 -1.06 0.92
N GLU A 50 -12.15 0.09 1.52
CA GLU A 50 -11.63 1.37 1.05
C GLU A 50 -10.13 1.48 1.32
N TRP A 51 -9.64 0.97 2.47
CA TRP A 51 -8.20 0.89 2.75
C TRP A 51 -7.45 0.14 1.63
N LEU A 52 -7.98 -1.01 1.20
CA LEU A 52 -7.41 -1.76 0.08
C LEU A 52 -7.49 -1.01 -1.25
N ALA A 53 -8.53 -0.21 -1.46
CA ALA A 53 -8.66 0.61 -2.67
C ALA A 53 -7.65 1.77 -2.67
N PHE A 54 -7.50 2.46 -1.54
CA PHE A 54 -6.56 3.56 -1.32
C PHE A 54 -5.12 3.14 -1.65
N TYR A 55 -4.65 2.03 -1.08
CA TYR A 55 -3.29 1.52 -1.31
C TYR A 55 -3.13 0.67 -2.58
N ARG A 56 -4.15 0.54 -3.42
CA ARG A 56 -4.14 -0.41 -4.55
C ARG A 56 -2.98 -0.15 -5.50
N ASP A 57 -2.78 1.11 -5.87
CA ASP A 57 -1.84 1.46 -6.91
C ASP A 57 -0.40 1.38 -6.39
N GLU A 58 -0.14 1.81 -5.15
CA GLU A 58 1.14 1.60 -4.46
C GLU A 58 1.50 0.09 -4.35
N ILE A 59 0.51 -0.76 -4.04
CA ILE A 59 0.73 -2.22 -3.99
C ILE A 59 1.09 -2.77 -5.37
N ILE A 60 0.51 -2.24 -6.44
CA ILE A 60 0.83 -2.64 -7.82
C ILE A 60 2.22 -2.13 -8.20
N GLU A 61 2.53 -0.87 -7.92
CA GLU A 61 3.84 -0.26 -8.17
C GLU A 61 4.96 -1.04 -7.47
N CYS A 62 4.76 -1.39 -6.19
CA CYS A 62 5.69 -2.24 -5.46
C CYS A 62 5.88 -3.63 -6.10
N GLY A 63 4.86 -4.14 -6.79
CA GLY A 63 4.98 -5.31 -7.63
C GLY A 63 5.88 -5.07 -8.85
N MET A 64 5.71 -3.92 -9.52
CA MET A 64 6.49 -3.51 -10.70
C MET A 64 7.97 -3.32 -10.37
N GLU A 65 8.28 -2.68 -9.25
CA GLU A 65 9.66 -2.47 -8.75
C GLU A 65 10.43 -3.77 -8.49
N GLN A 66 9.71 -4.90 -8.40
CA GLN A 66 10.27 -6.22 -8.16
C GLN A 66 10.34 -7.09 -9.43
N ALA A 67 10.16 -6.50 -10.62
CA ALA A 67 10.09 -7.19 -11.90
C ALA A 67 11.29 -8.11 -12.19
N GLU A 68 12.48 -7.71 -11.76
CA GLU A 68 13.75 -8.43 -11.93
C GLU A 68 13.79 -9.75 -11.13
N ARG A 69 12.89 -9.92 -10.15
CA ARG A 69 12.83 -11.14 -9.34
C ARG A 69 12.39 -12.34 -10.16
N LYS A 70 13.23 -13.38 -10.20
CA LYS A 70 12.94 -14.64 -10.93
C LYS A 70 11.72 -15.41 -10.41
N ARG A 71 11.49 -15.42 -9.09
CA ARG A 71 10.46 -16.26 -8.42
C ARG A 71 9.19 -15.48 -8.02
N GLY A 72 8.86 -14.43 -8.77
CA GLY A 72 7.73 -13.55 -8.46
C GLY A 72 8.03 -12.51 -7.37
N PRO A 73 7.08 -11.58 -7.13
CA PRO A 73 7.25 -10.54 -6.14
C PRO A 73 7.17 -11.15 -4.75
N ARG A 74 7.97 -10.62 -3.83
CA ARG A 74 7.74 -10.80 -2.41
C ARG A 74 6.64 -9.84 -1.97
N THR A 75 5.87 -10.27 -1.00
CA THR A 75 5.09 -9.33 -0.21
C THR A 75 6.06 -8.48 0.59
N VAL A 76 5.98 -7.15 0.42
CA VAL A 76 7.01 -6.20 0.86
C VAL A 76 7.26 -6.18 2.35
N LYS A 77 8.47 -5.66 2.66
CA LYS A 77 9.24 -5.73 3.89
C LYS A 77 9.55 -4.32 4.47
N TYR A 78 8.80 -3.26 4.11
CA TYR A 78 8.81 -1.96 4.81
C TYR A 78 7.39 -1.38 4.87
N GLY A 79 7.05 -0.71 5.98
CA GLY A 79 5.69 -0.24 6.30
C GLY A 79 4.64 -1.35 6.44
N GLY A 80 5.08 -2.59 6.71
CA GLY A 80 4.28 -3.81 6.52
C GLY A 80 2.83 -3.66 6.94
N PHE A 81 1.92 -4.20 6.12
CA PHE A 81 0.48 -4.07 6.29
C PHE A 81 0.03 -4.07 7.76
N PRO A 82 -0.91 -3.18 8.15
CA PRO A 82 -1.47 -3.18 9.49
C PRO A 82 -1.84 -4.59 9.94
N ALA A 83 -1.65 -4.92 11.22
CA ALA A 83 -1.97 -6.26 11.74
C ALA A 83 -3.39 -6.76 11.33
N PRO A 84 -4.43 -5.90 11.31
CA PRO A 84 -5.76 -6.27 10.80
C PRO A 84 -5.77 -6.73 9.34
N ILE A 85 -4.94 -6.13 8.48
CA ILE A 85 -4.81 -6.52 7.07
C ILE A 85 -4.03 -7.83 6.96
N ARG A 86 -2.93 -7.99 7.72
CA ARG A 86 -2.13 -9.22 7.71
C ARG A 86 -2.88 -10.44 8.21
N GLY A 87 -3.72 -10.25 9.24
CA GLY A 87 -4.55 -11.31 9.82
C GLY A 87 -5.71 -11.74 8.91
N ASP A 88 -6.11 -10.90 7.95
CA ASP A 88 -7.22 -11.19 7.05
C ASP A 88 -6.74 -11.93 5.78
N ALA A 89 -7.09 -13.22 5.69
CA ALA A 89 -6.71 -14.07 4.57
C ALA A 89 -7.28 -13.59 3.20
N LYS A 90 -8.46 -12.95 3.19
CA LYS A 90 -9.07 -12.41 1.96
C LYS A 90 -8.36 -11.14 1.54
N ALA A 91 -8.06 -10.23 2.47
CA ALA A 91 -7.28 -9.03 2.20
C ALA A 91 -5.90 -9.41 1.64
N MET A 92 -5.19 -10.31 2.30
CA MET A 92 -3.86 -10.76 1.86
C MET A 92 -3.88 -11.52 0.53
N ARG A 93 -5.00 -12.17 0.17
CA ARG A 93 -5.16 -12.76 -1.17
C ARG A 93 -5.25 -11.67 -2.24
N THR A 94 -6.02 -10.62 -1.98
CA THR A 94 -6.16 -9.45 -2.86
C THR A 94 -4.83 -8.73 -3.05
N VAL A 95 -4.12 -8.43 -1.96
CA VAL A 95 -2.77 -7.84 -1.97
C VAL A 95 -1.81 -8.67 -2.83
N ARG A 96 -1.72 -9.98 -2.60
CA ARG A 96 -0.84 -10.88 -3.36
C ARG A 96 -1.16 -10.89 -4.86
N ARG A 97 -2.44 -10.81 -5.22
CA ARG A 97 -2.86 -10.72 -6.62
C ARG A 97 -2.39 -9.40 -7.26
N TRP A 98 -2.50 -8.28 -6.55
CA TRP A 98 -2.08 -6.98 -7.06
C TRP A 98 -0.55 -6.84 -7.18
N LEU A 99 0.20 -7.31 -6.18
CA LEU A 99 1.66 -7.41 -6.28
C LEU A 99 2.08 -8.22 -7.51
N ARG A 100 1.44 -9.38 -7.74
CA ARG A 100 1.73 -10.20 -8.92
C ARG A 100 1.37 -9.50 -10.22
N ARG A 101 0.30 -8.71 -10.23
CA ARG A 101 -0.08 -7.91 -11.40
C ARG A 101 1.00 -6.91 -11.77
N GLY A 102 1.47 -6.13 -10.78
CA GLY A 102 2.58 -5.21 -10.95
C GLY A 102 3.83 -5.91 -11.45
N TRP A 103 4.20 -7.02 -10.83
CA TRP A 103 5.37 -7.80 -11.25
C TRP A 103 5.34 -8.21 -12.72
N TYR A 104 4.19 -8.67 -13.22
CA TYR A 104 4.04 -8.97 -14.65
C TYR A 104 4.10 -7.71 -15.53
N GLN A 105 3.53 -6.58 -15.08
CA GLN A 105 3.58 -5.32 -15.81
C GLN A 105 5.02 -4.81 -15.96
N GLY A 106 5.79 -4.79 -14.87
CA GLY A 106 7.20 -4.38 -14.91
C GLY A 106 8.02 -5.27 -15.85
N ARG A 107 7.86 -6.60 -15.77
CA ARG A 107 8.56 -7.51 -16.71
C ARG A 107 8.21 -7.28 -18.18
N LYS A 108 6.96 -6.93 -18.47
CA LYS A 108 6.54 -6.59 -19.83
C LYS A 108 7.17 -5.27 -20.29
N TYR A 109 7.26 -4.28 -19.41
CA TYR A 109 7.92 -3.01 -19.67
C TYR A 109 9.40 -3.22 -19.99
N ASP A 110 10.12 -3.96 -19.14
CA ASP A 110 11.54 -4.27 -19.35
C ASP A 110 11.79 -4.99 -20.68
N ALA A 111 10.94 -5.98 -21.00
CA ALA A 111 11.04 -6.71 -22.26
C ALA A 111 10.77 -5.82 -23.47
N LYS A 112 9.87 -4.84 -23.36
CA LYS A 112 9.60 -3.86 -24.43
C LYS A 112 10.80 -2.93 -24.61
N ALA A 113 11.32 -2.35 -23.52
CA ALA A 113 12.48 -1.47 -23.54
C ALA A 113 13.71 -2.16 -24.19
N LEU A 114 13.94 -3.43 -23.85
CA LEU A 114 15.01 -4.26 -24.45
C LEU A 114 14.83 -4.52 -25.95
N ARG A 115 13.59 -4.54 -26.46
CA ARG A 115 13.32 -4.73 -27.90
C ARG A 115 13.53 -3.43 -28.66
N GLU A 116 13.07 -2.31 -28.11
CA GLU A 116 13.25 -0.98 -28.70
C GLU A 116 14.73 -0.61 -28.74
N SER A 117 15.49 -0.88 -27.66
CA SER A 117 16.93 -0.66 -27.64
C SER A 117 17.69 -1.51 -28.67
N LYS A 118 17.20 -2.71 -29.00
CA LYS A 118 17.82 -3.57 -30.03
C LYS A 118 17.48 -3.13 -31.45
N GLY A 119 16.26 -2.62 -31.68
CA GLY A 119 15.85 -2.07 -32.98
C GLY A 119 16.60 -0.80 -33.35
N ALA A 120 16.83 0.10 -32.38
CA ALA A 120 17.52 1.36 -32.59
C ALA A 120 19.03 1.23 -32.89
N ASN A 121 19.65 0.08 -32.63
CA ASN A 121 21.08 -0.18 -32.91
C ASN A 121 21.31 -0.80 -34.31
N HIS A 122 20.27 -0.87 -35.15
CA HIS A 122 20.32 -1.43 -36.51
C HIS A 122 19.85 -0.45 -37.58
N GLU A 123 19.65 0.82 -37.23
CA GLU A 123 19.49 1.97 -38.14
C GLU A 123 20.73 2.88 -38.05
#